data_AF-A0A5N0EI19-F1
#
_entry.id   AF-A0A5N0EI19-F1
#
_cell.length_a   1.000
_cell.length_b   1.000
_cell.length_c   1.000
_cell.angle_alpha   90.00
_cell.angle_beta   90.00
_cell.angle_gamma   90.00
#
_symmetry.space_group_name_H-M   'P 1'
#
loop_
_entity.id
_entity.type
_entity.pdbx_description
1 polymer ?
#
loop_
_entity_poly.entity_id
_entity_poly.type
_entity_poly.pdbx_seq_one_letter_code
_entity_poly.pdbx_strand_id
1 'polypeptide(L)'
;MNVVRSAGMAAVAICLASCGTQSNSPADPSTAPVNTHSLQELCDSPKQFFATEFHADNLKIGTVTGTPLSERIGQNNQCTYHTADDKYLGYLYLDAPTGAPAPSAPPIPTRLTVDGVAVTETPEPLPTYLESRFTPLRLSATIDGWKGQFYFLGGEDPTIQAAARVLVNTVKTLKS
;
A
#
# COMPACT_ATOMS: atom_id res chain seq x y z
N MET A 1 -56.23 -33.01 -55.59
CA MET A 1 -55.04 -33.86 -55.84
C MET A 1 -54.31 -34.04 -54.51
N ASN A 2 -54.53 -35.20 -53.88
CA ASN A 2 -53.52 -36.21 -53.51
C ASN A 2 -52.44 -35.72 -52.52
N VAL A 3 -52.59 -36.00 -51.22
CA VAL A 3 -52.17 -37.22 -50.48
C VAL A 3 -50.70 -37.14 -50.03
N VAL A 4 -50.47 -36.74 -48.77
CA VAL A 4 -50.05 -37.57 -47.60
C VAL A 4 -48.54 -37.59 -47.38
N ARG A 5 -48.09 -37.15 -46.18
CA ARG A 5 -47.40 -38.05 -45.22
C ARG A 5 -47.26 -37.40 -43.85
N SER A 6 -47.96 -38.01 -42.90
CA SER A 6 -47.88 -37.82 -41.46
C SER A 6 -46.67 -38.55 -40.87
N ALA A 7 -46.06 -37.97 -39.85
CA ALA A 7 -45.38 -38.61 -38.71
C ALA A 7 -44.84 -37.47 -37.82
N GLY A 8 -44.98 -37.40 -36.51
CA GLY A 8 -45.53 -38.29 -35.50
C GLY A 8 -45.21 -37.68 -34.13
N MET A 9 -45.95 -38.10 -33.08
CA MET A 9 -45.55 -38.37 -31.68
C MET A 9 -44.54 -37.39 -31.00
N ALA A 10 -44.67 -36.95 -29.76
CA ALA A 10 -45.36 -37.48 -28.58
C ALA A 10 -45.43 -36.38 -27.50
N ALA A 11 -46.32 -36.59 -26.54
CA ALA A 11 -46.42 -35.89 -25.27
C ALA A 11 -45.16 -36.08 -24.39
N VAL A 12 -44.99 -35.20 -23.39
CA VAL A 12 -44.88 -35.53 -21.94
C VAL A 12 -44.47 -34.27 -21.17
N ALA A 13 -45.24 -33.98 -20.12
CA ALA A 13 -44.99 -32.96 -19.12
C ALA A 13 -43.88 -33.36 -18.15
N ILE A 14 -43.01 -32.43 -17.72
CA ILE A 14 -42.31 -32.53 -16.44
C ILE A 14 -42.14 -31.12 -15.83
N CYS A 15 -42.84 -30.88 -14.72
CA CYS A 15 -42.51 -29.85 -13.75
C CYS A 15 -41.21 -30.25 -13.04
N LEU A 16 -40.18 -29.41 -13.07
CA LEU A 16 -39.08 -29.48 -12.11
C LEU A 16 -38.86 -28.10 -11.48
N ALA A 17 -39.33 -28.02 -10.24
CA ALA A 17 -38.91 -27.02 -9.28
C ALA A 17 -37.39 -27.11 -9.13
N SER A 18 -36.68 -26.08 -9.57
CA SER A 18 -35.29 -25.89 -9.18
C SER A 18 -35.25 -24.92 -8.01
N CYS A 19 -35.42 -25.48 -6.80
CA CYS A 19 -34.79 -24.93 -5.60
C CYS A 19 -33.28 -24.95 -5.86
N GLY A 20 -32.76 -23.86 -6.42
CA GLY A 20 -31.33 -23.61 -6.41
C GLY A 20 -30.94 -23.34 -4.97
N THR A 21 -30.51 -24.39 -4.27
CA THR A 21 -29.79 -24.29 -3.00
C THR A 21 -28.61 -23.35 -3.21
N GLN A 22 -28.79 -22.11 -2.78
CA GLN A 22 -27.74 -21.12 -2.67
C GLN A 22 -26.77 -21.67 -1.62
N SER A 23 -25.68 -22.29 -2.08
CA SER A 23 -24.57 -22.68 -1.21
C SER A 23 -24.03 -21.41 -0.57
N ASN A 24 -24.52 -21.10 0.62
CA ASN A 24 -23.81 -20.29 1.58
C ASN A 24 -22.63 -21.11 2.09
N SER A 25 -21.62 -21.33 1.23
CA SER A 25 -20.29 -21.59 1.73
C SER A 25 -19.88 -20.33 2.50
N PRO A 26 -19.55 -20.43 3.80
CA PRO A 26 -18.80 -19.37 4.45
C PRO A 26 -17.57 -19.15 3.58
N ALA A 27 -17.41 -17.96 3.02
CA ALA A 27 -16.11 -17.58 2.51
C ALA A 27 -15.16 -17.75 3.69
N ASP A 28 -14.20 -18.67 3.58
CA ASP A 28 -13.11 -18.76 4.54
C ASP A 28 -12.60 -17.33 4.76
N PRO A 29 -12.39 -16.90 6.01
CA PRO A 29 -11.84 -15.58 6.26
C PRO A 29 -10.52 -15.51 5.51
N SER A 30 -10.49 -14.74 4.42
CA SER A 30 -9.33 -14.57 3.56
C SER A 30 -8.16 -14.18 4.44
N THR A 31 -7.31 -15.15 4.77
CA THR A 31 -6.07 -14.90 5.50
C THR A 31 -5.31 -13.91 4.64
N ALA A 32 -4.95 -12.75 5.23
CA ALA A 32 -4.13 -11.78 4.53
C ALA A 32 -2.90 -12.51 3.95
N PRO A 33 -2.52 -12.23 2.70
CA PRO A 33 -1.38 -12.90 2.08
C PRO A 33 -0.17 -12.79 3.02
N VAL A 34 0.45 -13.93 3.33
CA VAL A 34 1.64 -13.97 4.18
C VAL A 34 2.79 -13.39 3.38
N ASN A 35 3.14 -12.15 3.68
CA ASN A 35 4.25 -11.46 3.05
C ASN A 35 5.56 -12.19 3.36
N THR A 36 6.37 -12.42 2.33
CA THR A 36 7.64 -13.15 2.48
C THR A 36 8.80 -12.26 2.93
N HIS A 37 8.65 -10.95 2.77
CA HIS A 37 9.65 -9.95 3.11
C HIS A 37 9.68 -9.64 4.61
N SER A 38 10.87 -9.27 5.05
CA SER A 38 11.19 -8.84 6.40
C SER A 38 10.96 -7.34 6.62
N LEU A 39 10.76 -6.94 7.88
CA LEU A 39 10.79 -5.54 8.29
C LEU A 39 12.14 -4.88 7.99
N GLN A 40 13.23 -5.64 8.02
CA GLN A 40 14.55 -5.16 7.61
C GLN A 40 14.55 -4.63 6.17
N GLU A 41 13.98 -5.37 5.22
CA GLU A 41 13.90 -4.93 3.81
C GLU A 41 13.09 -3.65 3.66
N LEU A 42 11.99 -3.51 4.41
CA LEU A 42 11.22 -2.27 4.47
C LEU A 42 12.08 -1.12 5.00
N CYS A 43 12.78 -1.33 6.11
CA CYS A 43 13.59 -0.29 6.74
C CYS A 43 14.85 0.08 5.94
N ASP A 44 15.33 -0.81 5.08
CA ASP A 44 16.51 -0.55 4.25
C ASP A 44 16.16 0.23 2.97
N SER A 45 14.90 0.17 2.53
CA SER A 45 14.44 0.71 1.26
C SER A 45 14.76 2.20 1.03
N PRO A 46 14.61 3.12 2.02
CA PRO A 46 14.88 4.54 1.79
C PRO A 46 16.29 4.98 2.25
N LYS A 47 17.18 4.06 2.66
CA LYS A 47 18.52 4.43 3.17
C LYS A 47 19.30 5.30 2.21
N GLN A 48 19.37 4.90 0.94
CA GLN A 48 20.10 5.66 -0.08
C GLN A 48 19.52 7.05 -0.31
N PHE A 49 18.20 7.20 -0.18
CA PHE A 49 17.53 8.49 -0.29
C PHE A 49 17.98 9.42 0.84
N PHE A 50 17.97 8.95 2.10
CA PHE A 50 18.42 9.78 3.22
C PHE A 50 19.92 10.08 3.16
N ALA A 51 20.75 9.14 2.70
CA ALA A 51 22.17 9.38 2.49
C ALA A 51 22.41 10.47 1.42
N THR A 52 21.66 10.44 0.32
CA THR A 52 21.87 11.36 -0.82
C THR A 52 21.28 12.74 -0.54
N GLU A 53 20.04 12.81 -0.05
CA GLU A 53 19.27 14.05 0.06
C GLU A 53 19.50 14.76 1.42
N PHE A 54 19.88 14.02 2.46
CA PHE A 54 20.05 14.55 3.82
C PHE A 54 21.48 14.35 4.37
N HIS A 55 22.41 13.84 3.55
CA HIS A 55 23.80 13.54 3.96
C HIS A 55 23.87 12.67 5.22
N ALA A 56 22.91 11.76 5.36
CA ALA A 56 22.75 10.92 6.53
C ALA A 56 23.21 9.49 6.22
N ASP A 57 24.52 9.29 6.05
CA ASP A 57 25.10 7.97 5.75
C ASP A 57 24.99 6.98 6.94
N ASN A 58 24.93 7.51 8.16
CA ASN A 58 24.86 6.74 9.40
C ASN A 58 23.48 6.88 10.07
N LEU A 59 22.45 6.31 9.44
CA LEU A 59 21.09 6.35 9.97
C LEU A 59 20.94 5.49 11.22
N LYS A 60 20.32 6.06 12.24
CA LYS A 60 19.66 5.32 13.32
C LYS A 60 18.25 4.96 12.86
N ILE A 61 17.96 3.67 12.83
CA ILE A 61 16.69 3.11 12.36
C ILE A 61 15.96 2.47 13.53
N GLY A 62 14.69 2.80 13.70
CA GLY A 62 13.82 2.21 14.71
C GLY A 62 12.52 1.67 14.12
N THR A 63 11.84 0.79 14.86
CA THR A 63 10.47 0.35 14.57
C THR A 63 9.51 0.90 15.64
N VAL A 64 8.34 1.38 15.23
CA VAL A 64 7.37 1.98 16.18
C VAL A 64 6.67 0.92 17.03
N THR A 65 6.52 -0.29 16.51
CA THR A 65 5.85 -1.41 17.19
C THR A 65 6.78 -2.20 18.11
N GLY A 66 8.08 -1.85 18.18
CA GLY A 66 9.10 -2.66 18.86
C GLY A 66 9.29 -4.05 18.22
N THR A 67 8.67 -4.29 17.06
CA THR A 67 8.76 -5.56 16.34
C THR A 67 10.21 -5.74 15.85
N PRO A 68 10.84 -6.90 16.08
CA PRO A 68 12.18 -7.19 15.58
C PRO A 68 12.26 -7.05 14.06
N LEU A 69 13.36 -6.51 13.54
CA LEU A 69 13.55 -6.33 12.10
C LEU A 69 13.57 -7.64 11.31
N SER A 70 13.85 -8.76 11.97
CA SER A 70 13.80 -10.10 11.38
C SER A 70 12.37 -10.63 11.16
N GLU A 71 11.36 -10.00 11.76
CA GLU A 71 9.96 -10.38 11.57
C GLU A 71 9.48 -10.00 10.18
N ARG A 72 8.44 -10.70 9.73
CA ARG A 72 7.80 -10.45 8.44
C ARG A 72 6.93 -9.20 8.46
N ILE A 73 6.78 -8.59 7.30
CA ILE A 73 5.86 -7.47 7.08
C ILE A 73 4.42 -7.96 7.33
N GLY A 74 3.75 -7.37 8.32
CA GLY A 74 2.37 -7.68 8.72
C GLY A 74 1.46 -6.47 8.57
N GLN A 75 0.75 -6.11 9.65
CA GLN A 75 0.00 -4.85 9.73
C GLN A 75 0.82 -3.78 10.45
N ASN A 76 0.60 -2.51 10.08
CA ASN A 76 1.20 -1.35 10.74
C ASN A 76 2.75 -1.35 10.77
N ASN A 77 3.38 -1.77 9.68
CA ASN A 77 4.84 -1.81 9.61
C ASN A 77 5.38 -0.40 9.40
N GLN A 78 6.16 0.09 10.36
CA GLN A 78 6.74 1.43 10.29
C GLN A 78 8.21 1.42 10.72
N CYS A 79 9.04 2.03 9.88
CA CYS A 79 10.44 2.31 10.15
C CYS A 79 10.63 3.83 10.32
N THR A 80 11.29 4.24 11.39
CA THR A 80 11.66 5.64 11.64
C THR A 80 13.14 5.86 11.41
N TYR A 81 13.49 7.03 10.89
CA TYR A 81 14.85 7.37 10.48
C TYR A 81 15.32 8.60 11.24
N HIS A 82 16.49 8.47 11.87
CA HIS A 82 17.16 9.56 12.56
C HIS A 82 18.62 9.63 12.11
N THR A 83 19.20 10.81 12.21
CA THR A 83 20.65 10.98 12.12
C THR A 83 21.36 10.34 13.31
N ALA A 84 22.70 10.28 13.26
CA ALA A 84 23.51 9.75 14.37
C ALA A 84 23.36 10.55 15.68
N ASP A 85 23.04 11.85 15.59
CA ASP A 85 22.73 12.75 16.71
C ASP A 85 21.23 12.76 17.10
N ASP A 86 20.47 11.75 16.70
CA ASP A 86 19.05 11.56 17.05
C ASP A 86 18.09 12.61 16.47
N LYS A 87 18.49 13.36 15.44
CA LYS A 87 17.57 14.23 14.69
C LYS A 87 16.65 13.40 13.82
N TYR A 88 15.34 13.58 13.99
CA TYR A 88 14.33 12.90 13.19
C TYR A 88 14.33 13.37 11.73
N LEU A 89 14.38 12.42 10.78
CA LEU A 89 14.37 12.66 9.34
C LEU A 89 13.06 12.23 8.68
N GLY A 90 12.42 11.19 9.20
CA GLY A 90 11.12 10.76 8.72
C GLY A 90 10.73 9.32 9.04
N TYR A 91 9.72 8.81 8.34
CA TYR A 91 9.29 7.42 8.47
C TYR A 91 8.84 6.85 7.13
N LEU A 92 8.98 5.54 6.99
CA LEU A 92 8.40 4.74 5.92
C LEU A 92 7.43 3.75 6.54
N TYR A 93 6.23 3.69 5.99
CA TYR A 93 5.15 2.85 6.46
C TYR A 93 4.62 2.00 5.31
N LEU A 94 4.35 0.73 5.59
CA LEU A 94 3.73 -0.20 4.64
C LEU A 94 2.68 -1.04 5.38
N ASP A 95 1.48 -1.07 4.82
CA ASP A 95 0.38 -1.87 5.36
C ASP A 95 -0.20 -2.78 4.29
N ALA A 96 -0.48 -4.00 4.70
CA ALA A 96 -1.19 -4.96 3.88
C ALA A 96 -2.63 -4.47 3.63
N PRO A 97 -3.29 -4.92 2.54
CA PRO A 97 -4.67 -4.58 2.27
C PRO A 97 -5.55 -4.94 3.48
N THR A 98 -6.10 -3.93 4.15
CA THR A 98 -7.15 -4.12 5.15
C THR A 98 -8.49 -3.88 4.46
N GLY A 99 -9.50 -4.71 4.76
CA GLY A 99 -10.87 -4.50 4.24
C GLY A 99 -11.57 -3.23 4.78
N ALA A 100 -10.84 -2.38 5.49
CA ALA A 100 -11.37 -1.16 6.08
C ALA A 100 -11.36 -0.01 5.05
N PRO A 101 -12.46 0.76 4.95
CA PRO A 101 -12.50 1.92 4.07
C PRO A 101 -11.46 2.96 4.49
N ALA A 102 -10.76 3.53 3.50
CA ALA A 102 -9.81 4.60 3.75
C ALA A 102 -10.51 5.83 4.38
N PRO A 103 -9.91 6.49 5.38
CA PRO A 103 -10.49 7.68 5.99
C PRO A 103 -10.67 8.82 4.98
N SER A 104 -11.79 9.54 5.11
CA SER A 104 -12.20 10.68 4.26
C SER A 104 -11.27 11.89 4.42
N ALA A 105 -10.91 12.54 3.31
CA ALA A 105 -9.78 13.48 3.17
C ALA A 105 -10.01 14.93 3.67
N PRO A 106 -8.94 15.60 4.14
CA PRO A 106 -8.50 16.93 3.67
C PRO A 106 -6.96 16.97 3.41
N PRO A 107 -6.33 18.00 2.78
CA PRO A 107 -6.75 19.04 1.82
C PRO A 107 -6.59 18.53 0.36
N ILE A 108 -6.71 19.41 -0.67
CA ILE A 108 -6.53 19.06 -2.09
C ILE A 108 -5.12 18.49 -2.30
N PRO A 109 -4.96 17.19 -2.55
CA PRO A 109 -3.64 16.61 -2.71
C PRO A 109 -3.06 16.97 -4.07
N THR A 110 -1.79 17.37 -4.09
CA THR A 110 -1.03 17.39 -5.34
C THR A 110 -0.75 15.94 -5.76
N ARG A 111 -1.01 15.63 -7.03
CA ARG A 111 -0.81 14.27 -7.57
C ARG A 111 0.43 14.23 -8.44
N LEU A 112 1.35 13.35 -8.07
CA LEU A 112 2.50 12.94 -8.86
C LEU A 112 2.18 11.60 -9.54
N THR A 113 2.83 11.32 -10.66
CA THR A 113 2.75 9.99 -11.30
C THR A 113 4.16 9.42 -11.43
N VAL A 114 4.36 8.20 -10.94
CA VAL A 114 5.62 7.48 -11.03
C VAL A 114 5.34 6.09 -11.59
N ASP A 115 5.89 5.78 -12.76
CA ASP A 115 5.68 4.49 -13.45
C ASP A 115 4.20 4.08 -13.55
N GLY A 116 3.33 5.04 -13.85
CA GLY A 116 1.87 4.85 -13.93
C GLY A 116 1.14 4.76 -12.59
N VAL A 117 1.85 4.83 -11.45
CA VAL A 117 1.26 4.84 -10.11
C VAL A 117 1.02 6.28 -9.67
N ALA A 118 -0.21 6.58 -9.25
CA ALA A 118 -0.54 7.87 -8.65
C ALA A 118 0.02 7.94 -7.23
N VAL A 119 0.79 9.00 -6.96
CA VAL A 119 1.32 9.32 -5.64
C VAL A 119 0.66 10.61 -5.18
N THR A 120 0.09 10.57 -3.98
CA THR A 120 -0.53 11.73 -3.33
C THR A 120 0.50 12.39 -2.43
N GLU A 121 0.70 13.68 -2.61
CA GLU A 121 1.49 14.52 -1.72
C GLU A 121 0.59 15.27 -0.75
N THR A 122 0.92 15.21 0.53
CA THR A 122 0.22 15.95 1.59
C THR A 122 1.25 16.70 2.44
N PRO A 123 1.23 18.04 2.42
CA PRO A 123 1.99 18.84 3.37
C PRO A 123 1.54 18.55 4.80
N GLU A 124 2.50 18.33 5.69
CA GLU A 124 2.26 18.08 7.11
C GLU A 124 2.76 19.27 7.95
N PRO A 125 2.11 19.59 9.08
CA PRO A 125 2.61 20.62 9.97
C PRO A 125 4.00 20.24 10.50
N LEU A 126 4.93 21.21 10.54
CA LEU A 126 6.23 21.00 11.16
C LEU A 126 6.03 20.77 12.67
N PRO A 127 6.46 19.62 13.22
CA PRO A 127 6.40 19.40 14.65
C PRO A 127 7.18 20.47 15.40
N THR A 128 6.66 20.94 16.53
CA THR A 128 7.24 22.06 17.30
C THR A 128 8.66 21.81 17.82
N TYR A 129 9.10 20.56 17.86
CA TYR A 129 10.45 20.14 18.27
C TYR A 129 11.44 20.05 17.09
N LEU A 130 11.02 20.33 15.84
CA LEU A 130 11.89 20.31 14.67
C LEU A 130 12.07 21.70 14.10
N GLU A 131 13.33 22.08 13.88
CA GLU A 131 13.69 23.26 13.12
C GLU A 131 14.00 22.86 11.68
N SER A 132 13.22 23.39 10.72
CA SER A 132 13.39 23.16 9.29
C SER A 132 12.88 24.35 8.49
N ARG A 133 13.61 24.71 7.42
CA ARG A 133 13.13 25.66 6.41
C ARG A 133 12.16 25.04 5.41
N PHE A 134 12.11 23.70 5.35
CA PHE A 134 11.26 22.95 4.44
C PHE A 134 10.02 22.43 5.19
N THR A 135 8.87 22.54 4.54
CA THR A 135 7.62 21.92 5.00
C THR A 135 7.74 20.40 4.92
N PRO A 136 7.47 19.64 5.99
CA PRO A 136 7.43 18.20 5.91
C PRO A 136 6.35 17.71 4.96
N LEU A 137 6.62 16.62 4.26
CA LEU A 137 5.71 16.05 3.29
C LEU A 137 5.44 14.60 3.64
N ARG A 138 4.18 14.19 3.48
CA ARG A 138 3.78 12.78 3.44
C ARG A 138 3.36 12.42 2.02
N LEU A 139 4.10 11.51 1.41
CA LEU A 139 3.71 10.84 0.18
C LEU A 139 2.87 9.61 0.53
N SER A 140 1.85 9.31 -0.26
CA SER A 140 1.03 8.11 -0.13
C SER A 140 0.75 7.50 -1.49
N ALA A 141 0.88 6.17 -1.57
CA ALA A 141 0.60 5.40 -2.77
C ALA A 141 -0.10 4.09 -2.39
N THR A 142 -0.97 3.60 -3.28
CA THR A 142 -1.65 2.32 -3.13
C THR A 142 -1.46 1.48 -4.38
N ILE A 143 -0.98 0.25 -4.23
CA ILE A 143 -0.75 -0.69 -5.33
C ILE A 143 -1.31 -2.05 -4.90
N ASP A 144 -2.28 -2.58 -5.66
CA ASP A 144 -2.95 -3.86 -5.35
C ASP A 144 -3.46 -3.95 -3.90
N GLY A 145 -4.01 -2.85 -3.39
CA GLY A 145 -4.54 -2.73 -2.02
C GLY A 145 -3.48 -2.49 -0.94
N TRP A 146 -2.19 -2.66 -1.24
CA TRP A 146 -1.10 -2.33 -0.30
C TRP A 146 -0.94 -0.82 -0.20
N LYS A 147 -0.93 -0.31 1.03
CA LYS A 147 -0.80 1.12 1.30
C LYS A 147 0.62 1.42 1.77
N GLY A 148 1.34 2.24 1.01
CA GLY A 148 2.61 2.81 1.43
C GLY A 148 2.46 4.27 1.81
N GLN A 149 3.19 4.71 2.84
CA GLN A 149 3.37 6.12 3.16
C GLN A 149 4.84 6.43 3.41
N PHE A 150 5.32 7.53 2.86
CA PHE A 150 6.67 8.00 3.11
C PHE A 150 6.62 9.45 3.58
N TYR A 151 6.96 9.66 4.85
CA TYR A 151 7.11 10.98 5.44
C TYR A 151 8.58 11.33 5.52
N PHE A 152 8.92 12.55 5.14
CA PHE A 152 10.26 13.09 5.25
C PHE A 152 10.18 14.61 5.46
N LEU A 153 11.23 15.17 6.04
CA LEU A 153 11.44 16.62 5.99
C LEU A 153 11.54 16.99 4.51
N GLY A 154 10.62 17.82 3.98
CA GLY A 154 10.49 18.02 2.53
C GLY A 154 11.76 18.56 1.84
N GLY A 155 11.66 18.78 0.54
CA GLY A 155 12.74 19.33 -0.27
C GLY A 155 12.19 20.04 -1.50
N GLU A 156 13.06 20.30 -2.47
CA GLU A 156 12.65 20.80 -3.78
C GLU A 156 12.00 19.67 -4.60
N ASP A 157 11.35 20.01 -5.73
CA ASP A 157 10.68 19.05 -6.62
C ASP A 157 11.52 17.79 -6.96
N PRO A 158 12.85 17.88 -7.20
CA PRO A 158 13.66 16.69 -7.45
C PRO A 158 13.70 15.71 -6.26
N THR A 159 13.80 16.23 -5.03
CA THR A 159 13.78 15.45 -3.80
C THR A 159 12.42 14.77 -3.63
N ILE A 160 11.33 15.48 -3.90
CA ILE A 160 9.96 14.92 -3.86
C ILE A 160 9.81 13.79 -4.88
N GLN A 161 10.30 13.99 -6.11
CA GLN A 161 10.26 12.97 -7.16
C GLN A 161 11.15 11.75 -6.84
N ALA A 162 12.28 11.95 -6.15
CA ALA A 162 13.11 10.86 -5.65
C ALA A 162 12.40 10.06 -4.55
N ALA A 163 11.79 10.75 -3.57
CA ALA A 163 11.00 10.13 -2.52
C ALA A 163 9.80 9.35 -3.07
N ALA A 164 9.10 9.89 -4.08
CA ALA A 164 7.98 9.23 -4.74
C ALA A 164 8.42 7.92 -5.43
N ARG A 165 9.60 7.93 -6.08
CA ARG A 165 10.19 6.72 -6.67
C ARG A 165 10.54 5.67 -5.63
N VAL A 166 11.14 6.07 -4.51
CA VAL A 166 11.43 5.16 -3.38
C VAL A 166 10.13 4.52 -2.89
N LEU A 167 9.09 5.32 -2.64
CA LEU A 167 7.80 4.82 -2.17
C LEU A 167 7.19 3.80 -3.15
N VAL A 168 7.09 4.14 -4.43
CA VAL A 168 6.49 3.25 -5.43
C VAL A 168 7.31 1.95 -5.59
N ASN A 169 8.63 2.04 -5.63
CA ASN A 169 9.49 0.85 -5.74
C ASN A 169 9.40 -0.05 -4.50
N THR A 170 9.32 0.56 -3.31
CA THR A 170 9.13 -0.18 -2.05
C THR A 170 7.83 -0.97 -2.10
N VAL A 171 6.70 -0.31 -2.39
CA VAL A 171 5.39 -0.98 -2.40
C VAL A 171 5.34 -2.04 -3.50
N LYS A 172 5.89 -1.78 -4.70
CA LYS A 172 5.95 -2.78 -5.79
C LYS A 172 6.76 -4.02 -5.40
N THR A 173 7.90 -3.82 -4.75
CA THR A 173 8.82 -4.90 -4.37
C THR A 173 8.27 -5.69 -3.20
N LEU A 174 7.79 -5.02 -2.15
CA LEU A 174 7.51 -5.65 -0.87
C LEU A 174 6.06 -6.11 -0.69
N LYS A 175 5.19 -6.03 -1.69
CA LYS A 175 3.78 -6.45 -1.57
C LYS A 175 3.53 -7.97 -1.63
N SER A 176 4.57 -8.79 -1.81
CA SER A 176 4.47 -10.23 -2.09
C SER A 176 5.04 -11.15 -1.01
#